data_AF-A0A496RMZ8-F1
#
_entry.id   AF-A0A496RMZ8-F1
#
_cell.length_a   1.000
_cell.length_b   1.000
_cell.length_c   1.000
_cell.angle_alpha   90.00
_cell.angle_beta   90.00
_cell.angle_gamma   90.00
#
_symmetry.space_group_name_H-M   'P 1'
#
loop_
_entity.id
_entity.type
_entity.pdbx_description
1 polymer ?
#
loop_
_entity_poly.entity_id
_entity_poly.type
_entity_poly.pdbx_seq_one_letter_code
_entity_poly.pdbx_strand_id
1 'polypeptide(L)'
;MLAKILGWLFIVLGTFFFLKPAFFKKILVRKSIKKVRKLLFLLAITVGILFISASWKMKEFLPKLIMVLGIVIIIKDFFFIKGKISEKLLGWFSKKPLIYFKFFSLIYIVIGVLILMGLKK
;
A
#
# COMPACT_ATOMS: atom_id res chain seq x y z
N MET A 1 7.54 -33.81 -1.77
CA MET A 1 8.36 -33.12 -0.73
C MET A 1 8.04 -31.63 -0.64
N LEU A 2 8.16 -30.86 -1.72
CA LEU A 2 7.91 -29.40 -1.75
C LEU A 2 6.53 -28.98 -1.25
N ALA A 3 5.46 -29.65 -1.68
CA ALA A 3 4.11 -29.28 -1.26
C ALA A 3 3.85 -29.59 0.24
N LYS A 4 4.55 -30.56 0.84
CA LYS A 4 4.47 -30.84 2.30
C LYS A 4 5.12 -29.71 3.09
N ILE A 5 6.28 -29.23 2.61
CA ILE A 5 6.98 -28.07 3.17
C ILE A 5 6.11 -26.82 3.04
N LEU A 6 5.49 -26.58 1.88
CA LEU A 6 4.54 -25.48 1.68
C LEU A 6 3.34 -25.58 2.62
N GLY A 7 2.71 -26.75 2.76
CA GLY A 7 1.57 -26.94 3.66
C GLY A 7 1.90 -26.61 5.12
N TRP A 8 3.03 -27.14 5.63
CA TRP A 8 3.51 -26.80 6.97
C TRP A 8 3.85 -25.32 7.11
N LEU A 9 4.47 -24.72 6.10
CA LEU A 9 4.82 -23.29 6.10
C LEU A 9 3.57 -22.42 6.19
N PHE A 10 2.50 -22.75 5.46
CA PHE A 10 1.20 -22.07 5.54
C PHE A 10 0.53 -22.22 6.91
N ILE A 11 0.60 -23.39 7.54
CA ILE A 11 0.05 -23.62 8.89
C ILE A 11 0.83 -22.86 9.95
N VAL A 12 2.15 -22.89 9.90
CA VAL A 12 3.02 -22.16 10.84
C VAL A 12 2.82 -20.65 10.69
N LEU A 13 2.77 -20.15 9.46
CA LEU A 13 2.43 -18.76 9.19
C LEU A 13 1.05 -18.42 9.75
N GLY A 14 0.01 -19.17 9.37
CA GLY A 14 -1.37 -18.92 9.82
C GLY A 14 -1.51 -18.89 11.35
N THR A 15 -0.82 -19.81 12.04
CA THR A 15 -0.77 -19.84 13.51
C THR A 15 -0.04 -18.62 14.07
N PHE A 16 1.09 -18.24 13.48
CA PHE A 16 1.83 -17.04 13.86
C PHE A 16 1.01 -15.75 13.64
N PHE A 17 0.25 -15.68 12.55
CA PHE A 17 -0.68 -14.59 12.24
C PHE A 17 -1.81 -14.48 13.28
N PHE A 18 -2.30 -15.61 13.78
CA PHE A 18 -3.34 -15.65 14.81
C PHE A 18 -2.83 -15.16 16.18
N LEU A 19 -1.59 -15.51 16.53
CA LEU A 19 -0.95 -15.14 17.80
C LEU A 19 -0.56 -13.66 17.90
N LYS A 20 -0.03 -13.06 16.81
CA LYS A 20 0.40 -11.65 16.79
C LYS A 20 -0.22 -10.85 15.63
N PRO A 21 -1.55 -10.70 15.58
CA PRO A 21 -2.23 -9.95 14.52
C PRO A 21 -1.84 -8.45 14.53
N ALA A 22 -1.50 -7.90 15.69
CA ALA A 22 -1.06 -6.50 15.83
C ALA A 22 0.28 -6.22 15.14
N PHE A 23 1.23 -7.18 15.19
CA PHE A 23 2.53 -7.04 14.55
C PHE A 23 2.37 -7.03 13.02
N PHE A 24 1.52 -7.91 12.51
CA PHE A 24 1.23 -7.99 11.08
C PHE A 24 0.47 -6.78 10.56
N LYS A 25 -0.50 -6.29 11.33
CA LYS A 25 -1.20 -5.03 11.05
C LYS A 25 -0.21 -3.89 10.86
N LYS A 26 0.81 -3.76 11.73
CA LYS A 26 1.83 -2.72 11.62
C LYS A 26 2.68 -2.86 10.35
N ILE A 27 3.07 -4.08 9.98
CA ILE A 27 3.86 -4.35 8.77
C ILE A 27 3.03 -4.09 7.51
N LEU A 28 1.81 -4.64 7.45
CA LEU A 28 0.91 -4.50 6.31
C LEU A 28 0.60 -3.02 6.06
N VAL A 29 0.34 -2.25 7.12
CA VAL A 29 0.08 -0.82 7.02
C VAL A 29 1.31 -0.06 6.53
N ARG A 30 2.51 -0.31 7.08
CA ARG A 30 3.74 0.32 6.58
C ARG A 30 3.98 0.01 5.11
N LYS A 31 3.77 -1.24 4.69
CA LYS A 31 3.99 -1.70 3.32
C LYS A 31 2.97 -1.10 2.35
N SER A 32 1.69 -1.08 2.74
CA SER A 32 0.62 -0.42 1.97
C SER A 32 0.83 1.09 1.86
N ILE A 33 1.21 1.77 2.95
CA ILE A 33 1.54 3.20 2.92
C ILE A 33 2.70 3.46 1.95
N LYS A 34 3.76 2.64 1.99
CA LYS A 34 4.90 2.78 1.06
C LYS A 34 4.46 2.61 -0.40
N LYS A 35 3.56 1.67 -0.68
CA LYS A 35 3.05 1.38 -2.03
C LYS A 35 2.10 2.47 -2.54
N VAL A 36 1.14 2.89 -1.72
CA VAL A 36 0.23 4.02 -2.01
C VAL A 36 1.03 5.31 -2.21
N ARG A 37 2.04 5.56 -1.36
CA ARG A 37 2.95 6.70 -1.51
C ARG A 37 3.70 6.68 -2.83
N LYS A 38 4.19 5.52 -3.27
CA LYS A 38 4.86 5.37 -4.57
C LYS A 38 3.90 5.66 -5.72
N LEU A 39 2.68 5.14 -5.66
CA LEU A 39 1.63 5.37 -6.66
C LEU A 39 1.25 6.85 -6.75
N LEU A 40 0.98 7.49 -5.62
CA LEU A 40 0.67 8.92 -5.54
C LEU A 40 1.82 9.76 -6.11
N PHE A 41 3.06 9.45 -5.74
CA PHE A 41 4.22 10.17 -6.27
C PHE A 41 4.38 10.01 -7.79
N LEU A 42 4.13 8.81 -8.32
CA LEU A 42 4.11 8.56 -9.75
C LEU A 42 3.05 9.42 -10.44
N LEU A 43 1.84 9.46 -9.88
CA LEU A 43 0.72 10.27 -10.36
C LEU A 43 1.08 11.76 -10.40
N ALA A 44 1.69 12.29 -9.34
CA ALA A 44 2.12 13.67 -9.28
C ALA A 44 3.16 14.00 -10.37
N ILE A 45 4.13 13.10 -10.61
CA ILE A 45 5.10 13.26 -11.69
C ILE A 45 4.41 13.24 -13.05
N THR A 46 3.53 12.27 -13.29
CA THR A 46 2.82 12.16 -14.57
C THR A 46 2.01 13.42 -14.87
N VAL A 47 1.28 13.93 -13.87
CA VAL A 47 0.52 15.18 -14.00
C VAL A 47 1.46 16.36 -14.19
N GLY A 48 2.56 16.45 -13.45
CA GLY A 48 3.57 17.50 -13.61
C GLY A 48 4.16 17.54 -15.01
N ILE A 49 4.52 16.38 -15.58
CA ILE A 49 5.05 16.27 -16.95
C ILE A 49 4.00 16.72 -17.98
N LEU A 50 2.74 16.32 -17.80
CA LEU A 50 1.64 16.76 -18.67
C LEU A 50 1.47 18.28 -18.64
N PHE A 51 1.53 18.89 -17.46
CA PHE A 51 1.46 20.35 -17.30
C PHE A 51 2.66 21.05 -17.94
N ILE A 52 3.87 20.55 -17.77
CA ILE A 52 5.08 21.10 -18.40
C ILE A 52 4.97 21.02 -19.93
N SER A 53 4.53 19.88 -20.45
CA SER A 53 4.32 19.67 -21.89
C SER A 53 3.27 20.63 -22.46
N ALA A 54 2.16 20.83 -21.75
CA ALA A 54 1.13 21.80 -22.11
C ALA A 54 1.65 23.24 -22.06
N SER A 55 2.48 23.57 -21.06
CA SER A 55 3.07 24.90 -20.90
C SER A 55 4.05 25.24 -22.03
N TRP A 56 4.77 24.23 -22.54
CA TRP A 56 5.72 24.43 -23.63
C TRP A 56 5.04 24.87 -24.94
N LYS A 57 3.78 24.49 -25.15
CA LYS A 57 2.98 24.91 -26.31
C LYS A 57 2.49 26.35 -26.22
N MET A 58 2.61 27.01 -25.06
CA MET A 58 2.22 28.41 -24.90
C MET A 58 3.38 29.35 -25.26
N LYS A 59 3.09 30.33 -26.14
CA LYS A 59 4.06 31.33 -26.62
C LYS A 59 4.35 32.45 -25.62
N GLU A 60 3.38 32.79 -24.77
CA GLU A 60 3.47 33.96 -23.88
C GLU A 60 4.21 33.64 -22.57
N PHE A 61 4.96 34.63 -22.05
CA PHE A 61 5.78 34.49 -20.85
C PHE A 61 4.96 34.44 -19.55
N LEU A 62 3.90 35.27 -19.45
CA LEU A 62 3.04 35.34 -18.26
C LEU A 62 2.35 34.00 -17.93
N PRO A 63 1.69 33.34 -18.90
CA PRO A 63 1.04 32.04 -18.66
C PRO A 63 2.04 30.95 -18.26
N LYS A 64 3.27 30.99 -18.81
CA LYS A 64 4.37 30.10 -18.42
C LYS A 64 4.74 30.28 -16.95
N LEU A 65 4.86 31.52 -16.49
CA LEU A 65 5.26 31.83 -15.12
C LEU A 65 4.18 31.41 -14.10
N ILE A 66 2.91 31.64 -14.43
CA ILE A 66 1.75 31.21 -13.63
C ILE A 66 1.68 29.67 -13.58
N MET A 67 1.94 28.97 -14.68
CA MET A 67 1.99 27.50 -14.70
C MET A 67 3.11 26.94 -13.82
N VAL A 68 4.32 27.52 -13.88
CA VAL A 68 5.45 27.08 -13.05
C VAL A 68 5.13 27.27 -11.56
N LEU A 69 4.56 28.42 -11.17
CA LEU A 69 4.10 28.66 -9.80
C LEU A 69 3.02 27.66 -9.36
N GLY A 70 2.05 27.38 -10.23
CA GLY A 70 1.02 26.38 -9.99
C GLY A 70 1.60 24.99 -9.74
N ILE A 71 2.59 24.57 -10.54
CA ILE A 71 3.29 23.28 -10.37
C ILE A 71 4.00 23.22 -9.01
N VAL A 72 4.70 24.30 -8.61
CA VAL A 72 5.41 24.35 -7.32
C VAL A 72 4.43 24.23 -6.15
N ILE A 73 3.29 24.92 -6.21
CA ILE A 73 2.24 24.84 -5.19
C ILE A 73 1.66 23.42 -5.12
N ILE A 74 1.32 22.83 -6.27
CA ILE A 74 0.80 21.45 -6.34
C ILE A 74 1.80 20.47 -5.74
N ILE A 75 3.09 20.56 -6.08
CA ILE A 75 4.13 19.66 -5.54
C ILE A 75 4.25 19.83 -4.01
N LYS A 76 4.24 21.07 -3.52
CA LYS A 76 4.32 21.39 -2.09
C LYS A 76 3.13 20.81 -1.33
N ASP A 77 1.91 21.05 -1.81
CA ASP A 77 0.69 20.52 -1.21
C ASP A 77 0.64 18.99 -1.28
N PHE A 78 1.13 18.39 -2.36
CA PHE A 78 1.22 16.94 -2.50
C PHE A 78 2.14 16.32 -1.42
N PHE A 79 3.27 16.97 -1.13
CA PHE A 79 4.17 16.54 -0.05
C PHE A 79 3.54 16.73 1.34
N PHE A 80 2.72 17.75 1.54
CA PHE A 80 2.01 17.98 2.79
C PHE A 80 0.91 16.93 3.01
N ILE A 81 0.12 16.65 1.96
CA ILE A 81 -0.90 15.61 1.91
C ILE A 81 -0.30 14.23 2.17
N LYS A 82 0.91 13.95 1.66
CA LYS A 82 1.65 12.68 1.88
C LYS A 82 1.88 12.37 3.36
N GLY A 83 2.16 13.38 4.19
CA GLY A 83 2.30 13.24 5.64
C GLY A 83 0.95 12.92 6.30
N LYS A 84 -0.05 13.75 6.04
CA LYS A 84 -1.38 13.67 6.64
C LYS A 84 -2.14 12.40 6.25
N ILE A 85 -1.99 11.91 5.01
CA ILE A 85 -2.58 10.64 4.54
C ILE A 85 -1.96 9.46 5.26
N SER A 86 -0.64 9.49 5.49
CA SER A 86 0.05 8.39 6.17
C SER A 86 -0.43 8.26 7.62
N GLU A 87 -0.62 9.38 8.32
CA GLU A 87 -1.18 9.42 9.68
C GLU A 87 -2.66 9.04 9.72
N LYS A 88 -3.47 9.56 8.79
CA LYS A 88 -4.91 9.24 8.73
C LYS A 88 -5.14 7.77 8.36
N LEU A 89 -4.35 7.20 7.45
CA LEU A 89 -4.36 5.76 7.14
C LEU A 89 -3.89 4.91 8.31
N LEU A 90 -2.84 5.32 9.04
CA LEU A 90 -2.41 4.65 10.26
C LEU A 90 -3.52 4.65 11.30
N GLY A 91 -4.21 5.78 11.51
CA GLY A 91 -5.34 5.90 12.41
C GLY A 91 -6.55 5.04 11.99
N TRP A 92 -6.89 5.04 10.70
CA TRP A 92 -8.01 4.27 10.16
C TRP A 92 -7.76 2.77 10.22
N PHE A 93 -6.54 2.32 9.89
CA PHE A 93 -6.15 0.94 10.09
C PHE A 93 -6.06 0.60 11.58
N SER A 94 -5.49 1.44 12.44
CA SER A 94 -5.47 1.21 13.90
C SER A 94 -6.86 1.00 14.47
N LYS A 95 -7.87 1.72 13.98
CA LYS A 95 -9.28 1.52 14.37
C LYS A 95 -9.93 0.24 13.83
N LYS A 96 -9.38 -0.43 12.81
CA LYS A 96 -9.94 -1.70 12.34
C LYS A 96 -9.79 -2.80 13.40
N PRO A 97 -10.88 -3.54 13.69
CA PRO A 97 -10.85 -4.60 14.69
C PRO A 97 -9.93 -5.73 14.27
N LEU A 98 -9.20 -6.29 15.23
CA LEU A 98 -8.25 -7.40 15.04
C LEU A 98 -8.92 -8.68 14.51
N ILE A 99 -10.26 -8.74 14.55
CA ILE A 99 -11.08 -9.84 14.03
C ILE A 99 -10.82 -10.12 12.55
N TYR A 100 -10.61 -9.09 11.72
CA TYR A 100 -10.34 -9.28 10.29
C TYR A 100 -9.02 -10.00 10.04
N PHE A 101 -8.00 -9.72 10.86
CA PHE A 101 -6.72 -10.40 10.78
C PHE A 101 -6.82 -11.84 11.29
N LYS A 102 -7.65 -12.10 12.32
CA LYS A 102 -7.93 -13.46 12.82
C LYS A 102 -8.68 -14.32 11.79
N PHE A 103 -9.64 -13.75 11.07
CA PHE A 103 -10.32 -14.44 9.96
C PHE A 103 -9.33 -14.80 8.84
N PHE A 104 -8.43 -13.88 8.49
CA PHE A 104 -7.39 -14.15 7.49
C PHE A 104 -6.43 -15.28 7.93
N SER A 105 -6.05 -15.35 9.21
CA SER A 105 -5.23 -16.46 9.71
C SER A 105 -5.94 -17.80 9.62
N LEU A 106 -7.26 -17.86 9.88
CA LEU A 106 -8.03 -19.10 9.74
C LEU A 106 -8.03 -19.59 8.28
N ILE A 107 -8.20 -18.68 7.32
CA ILE A 107 -8.12 -19.00 5.88
C ILE A 107 -6.73 -19.57 5.53
N TYR A 108 -5.66 -18.97 6.05
CA TYR A 108 -4.29 -19.47 5.82
C TYR A 108 -4.06 -20.88 6.38
N ILE A 109 -4.59 -21.17 7.57
CA ILE A 109 -4.52 -22.49 8.19
C ILE A 109 -5.33 -23.49 7.36
N VAL A 110 -6.55 -23.15 6.96
CA VAL A 110 -7.42 -24.00 6.13
C VAL A 110 -6.77 -24.34 4.79
N ILE A 111 -6.16 -23.35 4.12
CA ILE A 111 -5.41 -23.57 2.87
C ILE A 111 -4.22 -24.50 3.11
N GLY A 112 -3.46 -24.29 4.19
CA GLY A 112 -2.32 -25.16 4.54
C GLY A 112 -2.74 -26.61 4.78
N VAL A 113 -3.89 -26.82 5.46
CA VAL A 113 -4.47 -28.15 5.69
C VAL A 113 -4.97 -28.77 4.38
N LEU A 114 -5.64 -28.01 3.52
CA LEU A 114 -6.09 -28.48 2.19
C LEU A 114 -4.92 -28.91 1.31
N ILE A 115 -3.81 -28.18 1.32
CA ILE A 115 -2.59 -28.54 0.59
C ILE A 115 -2.00 -29.85 1.12
N LEU A 116 -2.00 -30.07 2.44
CA LEU A 116 -1.53 -31.32 3.05
C LEU A 116 -2.48 -32.51 2.79
N MET A 117 -3.79 -32.28 2.77
CA MET A 117 -4.79 -33.31 2.46
C MET A 117 -4.81 -33.68 0.97
N GLY A 118 -4.71 -32.70 0.07
CA GLY A 118 -4.63 -32.93 -1.37
C GLY A 118 -3.35 -33.65 -1.79
N LEU A 119 -2.30 -33.58 -0.97
CA LEU A 119 -1.04 -34.33 -1.09
C LEU A 119 -1.10 -35.77 -0.57
N LYS A 120 -2.18 -36.14 0.12
CA LYS A 120 -2.34 -37.45 0.75
C LYS A 120 -3.12 -38.43 -0.15
N LYS A 121 -3.64 -37.95 -1.29
CA LYS A 121 -4.06 -38.76 -2.45
C LYS A 121 -2.89 -38.89 -3.40
#